data_AF-A0A328IS87-F1
#
_entry.id   AF-A0A328IS87-F1
#
_cell.length_a   1.000
_cell.length_b   1.000
_cell.length_c   1.000
_cell.angle_alpha   90.00
_cell.angle_beta   90.00
_cell.angle_gamma   90.00
#
_symmetry.space_group_name_H-M   'P 1'
#
loop_
_entity.id
_entity.type
_entity.pdbx_description
1 polymer ?
#
loop_
_entity_poly.entity_id
_entity_poly.type
_entity_poly.pdbx_seq_one_letter_code
_entity_poly.pdbx_strand_id
1 'polypeptide(L)'
;MVVLAIAVLMLLTGCLSVAKTRSLVGAWNLSVIRSESETFTAFMQISTHDKGKLLGYLGNHIYTPNYGTISGTTSKDNISFLSSSNVGGETIQFTGKFDSVGMSGKATVYINGGYKSGPHDWTAQRTE
;
A
#
# COMPACT_ATOMS: atom_id res chain seq x y z
N MET A 1 44.29 -2.88 23.68
CA MET A 1 42.92 -3.43 23.50
C MET A 1 42.03 -2.40 22.81
N VAL A 2 42.10 -2.27 21.48
CA VAL A 2 41.21 -1.37 20.70
C VAL A 2 40.70 -2.04 19.42
N VAL A 3 41.25 -3.20 19.04
CA VAL A 3 40.96 -3.85 17.75
C VAL A 3 39.68 -4.71 17.78
N LEU A 4 39.15 -5.06 18.96
CA LEU A 4 37.95 -5.91 19.05
C LEU A 4 36.62 -5.17 18.88
N ALA A 5 36.59 -3.84 18.98
CA ALA A 5 35.34 -3.08 18.92
C ALA A 5 34.84 -2.88 17.48
N ILE A 6 35.73 -2.90 16.48
CA ILE A 6 35.38 -2.58 15.08
C ILE A 6 34.79 -3.81 14.37
N ALA A 7 35.20 -5.03 14.76
CA ALA A 7 34.64 -6.26 14.20
C ALA A 7 33.16 -6.47 14.56
N VAL A 8 32.72 -5.98 15.72
CA VAL A 8 31.32 -6.11 16.17
C VAL A 8 30.39 -5.11 15.46
N LEU A 9 30.90 -3.94 15.06
CA LEU A 9 30.10 -2.97 14.30
C LEU A 9 29.81 -3.42 12.86
N MET A 10 30.72 -4.20 12.25
CA MET A 10 30.52 -4.77 10.91
C MET A 10 29.64 -6.03 10.89
N LEU A 11 29.33 -6.63 12.05
CA LEU A 11 28.36 -7.72 12.17
C LEU A 11 26.91 -7.23 12.35
N LEU A 12 26.72 -5.95 12.69
CA LEU A 12 25.39 -5.32 12.83
C LEU A 12 24.86 -4.67 11.54
N THR A 13 25.67 -4.61 10.48
CA THR A 13 25.15 -4.46 9.11
C THR A 13 24.70 -5.80 8.53
N GLY A 14 24.72 -6.86 9.36
CA GLY A 14 24.12 -8.16 9.10
C GLY A 14 22.83 -7.91 8.35
N CYS A 15 22.89 -8.24 7.06
CA CYS A 15 21.85 -7.96 6.07
C CYS A 15 20.52 -8.12 6.79
N LEU A 16 19.84 -6.99 7.03
CA LEU A 16 18.44 -7.01 7.44
C LEU A 16 17.82 -7.93 6.43
N SER A 17 17.53 -9.16 6.88
CA SER A 17 17.03 -10.25 6.06
C SER A 17 15.93 -9.61 5.26
N VAL A 18 16.20 -9.36 3.97
CA VAL A 18 15.21 -8.84 3.06
C VAL A 18 14.33 -10.05 2.90
N ALA A 19 13.38 -10.19 3.84
CA ALA A 19 12.26 -11.08 3.71
C ALA A 19 11.83 -10.87 2.28
N LYS A 20 11.91 -11.94 1.49
CA LYS A 20 11.76 -11.93 0.05
C LYS A 20 10.28 -11.62 -0.22
N THR A 21 9.86 -10.39 0.07
CA THR A 21 8.52 -9.88 -0.13
C THR A 21 8.39 -9.83 -1.63
N ARG A 22 7.64 -10.80 -2.15
CA ARG A 22 7.28 -10.89 -3.55
C ARG A 22 6.87 -9.49 -3.99
N SER A 23 7.42 -9.03 -5.12
CA SER A 23 7.12 -7.70 -5.62
C SER A 23 5.60 -7.52 -5.73
N LEU A 24 5.10 -6.43 -5.15
CA LEU A 24 3.69 -6.05 -5.24
C LEU A 24 3.37 -5.36 -6.57
N VAL A 25 4.38 -5.13 -7.41
CA VAL A 25 4.17 -4.61 -8.77
C VAL A 25 3.18 -5.52 -9.52
N GLY A 26 2.16 -4.91 -10.08
CA GLY A 26 1.07 -5.60 -10.75
C GLY A 26 -0.28 -4.90 -10.59
N ALA A 27 -1.29 -5.46 -11.26
CA ALA A 27 -2.67 -5.05 -11.16
C ALA A 27 -3.38 -5.78 -10.01
N TRP A 28 -4.25 -5.06 -9.33
CA TRP A 28 -5.01 -5.55 -8.19
C TRP A 28 -6.45 -5.02 -8.25
N ASN A 29 -7.42 -5.88 -7.98
CA ASN A 29 -8.82 -5.51 -7.81
C ASN A 29 -9.04 -5.03 -6.38
N LEU A 30 -9.09 -3.71 -6.18
CA LEU A 30 -9.34 -3.07 -4.89
C LEU A 30 -10.85 -2.96 -4.63
N SER A 31 -11.25 -3.30 -3.41
CA SER A 31 -12.60 -3.12 -2.88
C SER A 31 -12.55 -2.48 -1.50
N VAL A 32 -13.37 -1.46 -1.25
CA VAL A 32 -13.51 -0.76 0.03
C VAL A 32 -14.98 -0.74 0.41
N ILE A 33 -15.34 -1.43 1.48
CA ILE A 33 -16.71 -1.56 1.98
C ILE A 33 -16.99 -0.35 2.88
N ARG A 34 -17.69 0.66 2.35
CA ARG A 34 -18.00 1.91 3.06
C ARG A 34 -19.26 1.81 3.92
N SER A 35 -20.20 0.95 3.51
CA SER A 35 -21.42 0.60 4.25
C SER A 35 -22.02 -0.70 3.68
N GLU A 36 -23.15 -1.16 4.22
CA GLU A 36 -23.88 -2.33 3.69
C GLU A 36 -24.34 -2.14 2.22
N SER A 37 -24.54 -0.90 1.78
CA SER A 37 -25.04 -0.57 0.44
C SER A 37 -24.02 0.12 -0.46
N GLU A 38 -22.85 0.49 0.06
CA GLU A 38 -21.82 1.22 -0.68
C GLU A 38 -20.48 0.50 -0.62
N THR A 39 -20.01 0.03 -1.79
CA THR A 39 -18.66 -0.50 -1.97
C THR A 39 -17.97 0.28 -3.09
N PHE A 40 -16.84 0.89 -2.77
CA PHE A 40 -15.96 1.50 -3.76
C PHE A 40 -15.06 0.41 -4.34
N THR A 41 -15.00 0.31 -5.67
CA THR A 41 -14.11 -0.62 -6.37
C THR A 41 -13.22 0.12 -7.35
N ALA A 42 -11.98 -0.33 -7.50
CA ALA A 42 -11.03 0.23 -8.46
C ALA A 42 -9.99 -0.81 -8.88
N PHE A 43 -9.43 -0.64 -10.06
CA PHE A 43 -8.17 -1.26 -10.44
C PHE A 43 -7.03 -0.48 -9.81
N MET A 44 -6.29 -1.12 -8.91
CA MET A 44 -5.08 -0.60 -8.33
C MET A 44 -3.88 -1.16 -9.10
N GLN A 45 -3.16 -0.30 -9.81
CA GLN A 45 -1.89 -0.67 -10.41
C GLN A 45 -0.75 -0.20 -9.52
N ILE A 46 0.04 -1.14 -8.99
CA ILE A 46 1.32 -0.83 -8.37
C ILE A 46 2.38 -0.88 -9.48
N SER A 47 2.99 0.27 -9.74
CA SER A 47 3.99 0.44 -10.81
C SER A 47 5.40 0.22 -10.28
N THR A 48 5.67 0.61 -9.04
CA THR A 48 6.97 0.38 -8.39
C THR A 48 6.77 -0.18 -6.99
N HIS A 49 7.64 -1.12 -6.61
CA HIS A 49 7.76 -1.62 -5.25
C HIS A 49 9.23 -1.99 -5.00
N ASP A 50 9.99 -1.04 -4.45
CA ASP A 50 11.41 -1.22 -4.15
C ASP A 50 11.73 -0.72 -2.74
N LYS A 51 12.56 -1.48 -2.02
CA LYS A 51 13.02 -1.17 -0.65
C LYS A 51 11.90 -0.74 0.30
N GLY A 52 10.75 -1.41 0.21
CA GLY A 52 9.60 -1.13 1.06
C GLY A 52 8.86 0.17 0.72
N LYS A 53 9.08 0.77 -0.44
CA LYS A 53 8.30 1.90 -0.96
C LYS A 53 7.50 1.45 -2.17
N LEU A 54 6.25 1.89 -2.29
CA LEU A 54 5.41 1.63 -3.45
C LEU A 54 4.84 2.92 -4.03
N LEU A 55 4.68 2.93 -5.36
CA LEU A 55 3.96 3.96 -6.12
C LEU A 55 3.05 3.29 -7.15
N GLY A 56 1.98 3.98 -7.51
CA GLY A 56 1.00 3.46 -8.45
C GLY A 56 -0.16 4.42 -8.71
N TYR A 57 -1.27 3.88 -9.19
CA TYR A 57 -2.50 4.62 -9.38
C TYR A 57 -3.75 3.75 -9.16
N LEU A 58 -4.88 4.42 -8.95
CA LEU A 58 -6.21 3.83 -8.99
C LEU A 58 -6.91 4.21 -10.31
N GLY A 59 -7.60 3.23 -10.88
CA GLY A 59 -8.22 3.30 -12.19
C GLY A 59 -9.57 2.59 -12.27
N ASN A 60 -10.36 2.92 -13.28
CA ASN A 60 -11.56 2.15 -13.65
C ASN A 60 -11.23 0.93 -14.55
N HIS A 61 -10.03 0.91 -15.14
CA HIS A 61 -9.46 -0.20 -15.91
C HIS A 61 -7.97 -0.32 -15.61
N ILE A 62 -7.40 -1.49 -15.90
CA ILE A 62 -5.94 -1.67 -15.93
C ILE A 62 -5.33 -0.65 -16.91
N TYR A 63 -4.19 -0.06 -16.57
CA TYR A 63 -3.50 0.94 -17.40
C TYR A 63 -4.18 2.32 -17.50
N THR A 64 -5.25 2.60 -16.73
CA THR A 64 -5.97 3.88 -16.76
C THR A 64 -5.95 4.60 -15.41
N PRO A 65 -5.19 5.70 -15.22
CA PRO A 65 -5.07 6.40 -13.93
C PRO A 65 -6.13 7.50 -13.73
N ASN A 66 -7.42 7.15 -13.70
CA ASN A 66 -8.50 8.14 -13.66
C ASN A 66 -9.06 8.45 -12.26
N TYR A 67 -8.77 7.64 -11.23
CA TYR A 67 -9.19 7.96 -9.86
C TYR A 67 -8.13 8.74 -9.10
N GLY A 68 -6.85 8.39 -9.22
CA GLY A 68 -5.80 9.07 -8.47
C GLY A 68 -4.48 8.30 -8.42
N THR A 69 -3.49 8.88 -7.75
CA THR A 69 -2.19 8.22 -7.52
C THR A 69 -2.16 7.57 -6.16
N ILE A 70 -1.42 6.45 -6.04
CA ILE A 70 -1.10 5.85 -4.75
C ILE A 70 0.39 5.99 -4.42
N SER A 71 0.69 6.23 -3.15
CA SER A 71 2.05 6.19 -2.62
C SER A 71 2.06 5.63 -1.20
N GLY A 72 3.06 4.81 -0.89
CA GLY A 72 3.06 4.12 0.40
C GLY A 72 4.34 3.35 0.70
N THR A 73 4.26 2.57 1.77
CA THR A 73 5.35 1.76 2.28
C THR A 73 4.89 0.36 2.69
N THR A 74 5.83 -0.57 2.69
CA THR A 74 5.69 -1.92 3.24
C THR A 74 6.80 -2.19 4.25
N SER A 75 6.48 -2.99 5.27
CA SER A 75 7.44 -3.49 6.24
C SER A 75 7.02 -4.85 6.76
N LYS A 76 7.83 -5.88 6.49
CA LYS A 76 7.44 -7.29 6.63
C LYS A 76 6.14 -7.54 5.85
N ASP A 77 5.10 -8.00 6.52
CA ASP A 77 3.80 -8.30 5.92
C ASP A 77 2.81 -7.13 6.06
N ASN A 78 3.27 -5.96 6.50
CA ASN A 78 2.41 -4.78 6.69
C ASN A 78 2.52 -3.83 5.50
N ILE A 79 1.40 -3.21 5.15
CA ILE A 79 1.29 -2.21 4.08
C ILE A 79 0.56 -0.97 4.60
N SER A 80 1.03 0.20 4.18
CA SER A 80 0.38 1.49 4.41
C SER A 80 0.52 2.34 3.15
N PHE A 81 -0.57 2.88 2.63
CA PHE A 81 -0.50 3.76 1.46
C PHE A 81 -1.64 4.79 1.47
N LEU A 82 -1.40 5.89 0.77
CA LEU A 82 -2.38 6.93 0.52
C LEU A 82 -2.79 6.84 -0.94
N SER A 83 -4.10 6.95 -1.19
CA SER A 83 -4.64 7.31 -2.50
C SER A 83 -5.04 8.77 -2.46
N SER A 84 -4.55 9.56 -3.40
CA SER A 84 -4.95 10.96 -3.56
C SER A 84 -5.70 11.11 -4.88
N SER A 85 -6.95 11.55 -4.80
CA SER A 85 -7.78 11.73 -5.97
C SER A 85 -7.28 12.87 -6.85
N ASN A 86 -7.33 12.68 -8.17
CA ASN A 86 -7.07 13.75 -9.13
C ASN A 86 -8.24 14.75 -9.21
N VAL A 87 -9.42 14.38 -8.67
CA VAL A 87 -10.67 15.15 -8.75
C VAL A 87 -11.38 15.15 -7.39
N GLY A 88 -11.77 16.32 -6.88
CA GLY A 88 -12.66 16.39 -5.71
C GLY A 88 -11.99 16.27 -4.34
N GLY A 89 -10.66 16.32 -4.24
CA GLY A 89 -9.95 16.49 -2.96
C GLY A 89 -10.09 15.33 -1.96
N GLU A 90 -10.56 14.17 -2.41
CA GLU A 90 -10.62 12.95 -1.61
C GLU A 90 -9.22 12.33 -1.47
N THR A 91 -8.83 12.01 -0.23
CA THR A 91 -7.66 11.18 0.08
C THR A 91 -8.12 9.99 0.90
N ILE A 92 -7.69 8.79 0.54
CA ILE A 92 -7.98 7.58 1.29
C ILE A 92 -6.67 7.04 1.86
N GLN A 93 -6.60 6.87 3.17
CA GLN A 93 -5.49 6.22 3.85
C GLN A 93 -5.81 4.75 4.08
N PHE A 94 -4.95 3.87 3.57
CA PHE A 94 -5.04 2.44 3.72
C PHE A 94 -3.94 1.96 4.65
N THR A 95 -4.30 1.11 5.61
CA THR A 95 -3.37 0.31 6.41
C THR A 95 -3.82 -1.13 6.39
N GLY A 96 -2.89 -2.07 6.46
CA GLY A 96 -3.25 -3.47 6.40
C GLY A 96 -2.07 -4.42 6.36
N LYS A 97 -2.37 -5.63 5.93
CA LYS A 97 -1.40 -6.69 5.67
C LYS A 97 -1.48 -7.14 4.22
N PHE A 98 -0.41 -7.76 3.75
CA PHE A 98 -0.37 -8.38 2.43
C PHE A 98 0.35 -9.72 2.49
N ASP A 99 0.00 -10.58 1.55
CA ASP A 99 0.68 -11.84 1.31
C ASP A 99 0.89 -12.05 -0.21
N SER A 100 1.15 -13.29 -0.61
CA SER A 100 1.44 -13.62 -2.00
C SER A 100 0.24 -13.54 -2.95
N VAL A 101 -0.98 -13.51 -2.44
CA VAL A 101 -2.25 -13.61 -3.21
C VAL A 101 -3.15 -12.40 -3.01
N GLY A 102 -3.06 -11.70 -1.87
CA GLY A 102 -3.95 -10.59 -1.58
C GLY A 102 -3.43 -9.59 -0.57
N MET A 103 -4.23 -8.54 -0.38
CA MET A 103 -4.05 -7.53 0.65
C MET A 103 -5.38 -7.28 1.35
N SER A 104 -5.33 -6.92 2.63
CA SER A 104 -6.53 -6.57 3.39
C SER A 104 -6.19 -5.66 4.57
N GLY A 105 -7.18 -4.88 5.02
CA GLY A 105 -7.03 -4.07 6.22
C GLY A 105 -8.11 -3.02 6.39
N LYS A 106 -7.72 -1.85 6.91
CA LYS A 106 -8.60 -0.72 7.17
C LYS A 106 -8.27 0.50 6.32
N ALA A 107 -9.31 1.17 5.83
CA ALA A 107 -9.24 2.38 5.03
C ALA A 107 -9.93 3.54 5.75
N THR A 108 -9.36 4.74 5.71
CA THR A 108 -9.97 5.96 6.26
C THR A 108 -10.02 7.01 5.15
N VAL A 109 -11.21 7.51 4.87
CA VAL A 109 -11.45 8.51 3.84
C VAL A 109 -11.40 9.91 4.45
N TYR A 110 -10.69 10.82 3.79
CA TYR A 110 -10.59 12.22 4.11
C TYR A 110 -11.06 13.05 2.91
N ILE A 111 -12.00 13.97 3.10
CA ILE A 111 -12.49 14.86 2.05
C ILE A 111 -12.17 16.30 2.42
N ASN A 112 -11.47 17.00 1.51
CA ASN A 112 -11.08 18.41 1.67
C ASN A 112 -10.38 18.71 3.02
N GLY A 113 -9.67 17.74 3.58
CA GLY A 113 -8.93 17.86 4.84
C GLY A 113 -9.78 17.97 6.13
N GLY A 114 -11.11 18.08 6.03
CA GLY A 114 -11.99 18.31 7.20
C GLY A 114 -12.94 17.16 7.52
N TYR A 115 -13.47 16.47 6.52
CA TYR A 115 -14.39 15.35 6.73
C TYR A 115 -13.64 14.02 6.79
N LYS A 116 -13.94 13.18 7.78
CA LYS A 116 -13.33 11.87 8.01
C LYS A 116 -14.41 10.78 8.06
N SER A 117 -14.22 9.70 7.31
CA SER A 117 -15.11 8.52 7.30
C SER A 117 -14.31 7.23 7.38
N GLY A 118 -14.79 6.26 8.17
CA GLY A 118 -14.12 4.99 8.46
C GLY A 118 -13.74 4.81 9.95
N PRO A 119 -13.02 3.74 10.30
CA PRO A 119 -12.31 2.81 9.40
C PRO A 119 -13.23 1.84 8.65
N HIS A 120 -13.00 1.72 7.35
CA HIS A 120 -13.70 0.82 6.41
C HIS A 120 -12.87 -0.42 6.12
N ASP A 121 -13.50 -1.57 5.94
CA ASP A 121 -12.80 -2.76 5.49
C ASP A 121 -12.42 -2.65 4.03
N TRP A 122 -11.20 -3.08 3.68
CA TRP A 122 -10.77 -3.16 2.29
C TRP A 122 -10.02 -4.45 2.00
N THR A 123 -10.10 -4.87 0.75
CA THR A 123 -9.34 -5.99 0.20
C THR A 123 -8.78 -5.62 -1.16
N ALA A 124 -7.65 -6.20 -1.53
CA ALA A 124 -7.15 -6.16 -2.90
C ALA A 124 -6.69 -7.54 -3.34
N GLN A 125 -7.22 -8.03 -4.45
CA GLN A 125 -6.88 -9.34 -5.01
C GLN A 125 -6.07 -9.17 -6.28
N ARG A 126 -5.02 -9.97 -6.46
CA ARG A 126 -4.17 -9.85 -7.66
C ARG A 126 -4.95 -10.23 -8.92
N THR A 127 -4.74 -9.48 -9.99
CA THR A 127 -5.27 -9.80 -11.32
C THR A 127 -4.11 -10.37 -12.15
N GLU A 128 -4.25 -11.61 -12.62
CA GLU A 128 -3.29 -12.27 -13.53
C GLU A 128 -3.51 -11.86 -14.99
#